data_AF-A0A920MGD5-F1
#
_entry.id   AF-A0A920MGD5-F1
#
_cell.length_a   1.000
_cell.length_b   1.000
_cell.length_c   1.000
_cell.angle_alpha   90.00
_cell.angle_beta   90.00
_cell.angle_gamma   90.00
#
_symmetry.space_group_name_H-M   'P 1'
#
loop_
_entity.id
_entity.type
_entity.pdbx_description
1 polymer ?
#
loop_
_entity_poly.entity_id
_entity_poly.type
_entity_poly.pdbx_seq_one_letter_code
_entity_poly.pdbx_strand_id
1 'polypeptide(L)'
;MIFISDVHHQLEFLKLLPKKNEPVVILGDLINWIDYRNGDGIAKEVFGLENVQKLINLRKEHRFEERKDLWKSLYSNDPEVIMKNMRDAIENQYEEVFKI
;
A
#
# COMPACT_ATOMS: atom_id res chain seq x y z
N MET A 1 -19.32 19.74 -0.85
CA MET A 1 -17.97 19.29 -1.22
C MET A 1 -17.54 18.28 -0.17
N ILE A 2 -17.03 17.13 -0.61
CA ILE A 2 -16.63 16.01 0.27
C ILE A 2 -15.11 15.97 0.32
N PHE A 3 -14.54 15.82 1.51
CA PHE A 3 -13.11 15.63 1.71
C PHE A 3 -12.85 14.22 2.22
N ILE A 4 -11.85 13.56 1.63
CA ILE A 4 -11.38 12.22 1.99
C ILE A 4 -9.89 12.36 2.28
N SER A 5 -9.44 11.89 3.44
CA SER A 5 -8.02 11.92 3.79
C SER A 5 -7.25 10.94 2.91
N ASP A 6 -7.26 9.67 3.31
CA ASP A 6 -6.43 8.60 2.78
C ASP A 6 -7.36 7.50 2.28
N VAL A 7 -7.04 6.90 1.12
CA VAL A 7 -7.89 5.89 0.48
C VAL A 7 -7.39 4.49 0.78
N HIS A 8 -6.07 4.31 0.87
CA HIS A 8 -5.40 3.01 0.98
C HIS A 8 -5.95 1.97 -0.01
N HIS A 9 -6.17 2.41 -1.25
CA HIS A 9 -6.72 1.61 -2.34
C HIS A 9 -8.08 0.93 -2.06
N GLN A 10 -8.85 1.41 -1.07
CA GLN A 10 -10.17 0.85 -0.77
C GLN A 10 -11.27 1.41 -1.69
N LEU A 11 -11.14 1.14 -3.00
CA LEU A 11 -11.97 1.73 -4.06
C LEU A 11 -13.47 1.45 -3.91
N GLU A 12 -13.85 0.34 -3.28
CA GLU A 12 -15.25 0.01 -3.03
C GLU A 12 -15.96 1.08 -2.18
N PHE A 13 -15.27 1.73 -1.25
CA PHE A 13 -15.86 2.82 -0.46
C PHE A 13 -16.03 4.11 -1.26
N LEU A 14 -15.16 4.36 -2.25
CA LEU A 14 -15.32 5.51 -3.15
C LEU A 14 -16.56 5.36 -4.03
N LYS A 15 -16.91 4.13 -4.44
CA LYS A 15 -18.14 3.85 -5.22
C LYS A 15 -19.42 4.11 -4.43
N LEU A 16 -19.36 4.13 -3.10
CA LEU A 16 -20.50 4.44 -2.22
C LEU A 16 -20.76 5.94 -2.03
N LEU A 17 -19.88 6.80 -2.56
CA LEU A 17 -20.06 8.25 -2.42
C LEU A 17 -21.36 8.71 -3.07
N PRO A 18 -22.05 9.72 -2.47
CA PRO A 18 -23.26 10.29 -3.06
C PRO A 18 -22.97 10.79 -4.48
N LYS A 19 -23.77 10.37 -5.47
CA LYS A 19 -23.68 10.84 -6.87
C LYS A 19 -24.20 12.28 -7.07
N LYS A 20 -24.07 13.14 -6.05
CA LYS A 20 -24.44 14.55 -6.13
C LYS A 20 -23.40 15.31 -6.94
N ASN A 21 -23.77 16.44 -7.54
CA ASN A 21 -22.87 17.35 -8.27
C ASN A 21 -21.91 18.14 -7.35
N GLU A 22 -21.53 17.56 -6.21
CA GLU A 22 -20.58 18.19 -5.28
C GLU A 22 -19.16 17.71 -5.58
N PRO A 23 -18.15 18.61 -5.60
CA PRO A 23 -16.76 18.18 -5.75
C PRO A 23 -16.34 17.22 -4.62
N VAL A 24 -15.52 16.24 -4.98
CA VAL A 24 -14.80 15.36 -4.04
C VAL A 24 -13.32 15.71 -4.09
N VAL A 25 -12.71 15.90 -2.93
CA VAL A 25 -11.27 16.18 -2.78
C VAL A 25 -10.65 15.05 -1.98
N ILE A 26 -9.68 14.35 -2.57
CA ILE A 26 -8.88 13.31 -1.91
C ILE A 26 -7.52 13.93 -1.55
N LEU A 27 -7.12 13.81 -0.28
CA LEU A 27 -5.94 14.48 0.26
C LEU A 27 -4.66 13.65 0.12
N GLY A 28 -4.77 12.34 -0.07
CA GLY A 28 -3.59 11.50 -0.32
C GLY A 28 -3.85 10.00 -0.27
N ASP A 29 -2.72 9.29 -0.20
CA ASP A 29 -2.59 7.84 -0.06
C ASP A 29 -3.60 7.01 -0.85
N LEU A 30 -3.50 7.12 -2.18
CA LEU A 30 -4.38 6.43 -3.12
C LEU A 30 -4.10 4.92 -3.20
N ILE A 31 -2.84 4.53 -2.94
CA ILE A 31 -2.37 3.15 -3.03
C ILE A 31 -2.33 2.49 -1.65
N ASN A 32 -2.33 1.16 -1.61
CA ASN A 32 -2.14 0.38 -0.40
C ASN A 32 -0.72 -0.19 -0.37
N TRP A 33 0.20 0.51 0.28
CA TRP A 33 1.57 0.01 0.44
C TRP A 33 1.64 -1.22 1.36
N ILE A 34 1.05 -1.10 2.56
CA ILE A 34 0.99 -2.18 3.55
C ILE A 34 -0.17 -1.90 4.53
N ASP A 35 -1.13 -2.82 4.58
CA ASP A 35 -2.16 -2.83 5.61
C ASP A 35 -1.62 -3.55 6.85
N TYR A 36 -1.38 -2.80 7.92
CA TYR A 36 -0.82 -3.33 9.16
C TYR A 36 -1.77 -4.27 9.93
N ARG A 37 -3.05 -4.35 9.55
CA ARG A 37 -4.05 -5.22 10.21
C ARG A 37 -3.93 -6.66 9.75
N ASN A 38 -3.74 -6.88 8.44
CA ASN A 38 -3.77 -8.20 7.82
C ASN A 38 -2.56 -8.49 6.90
N GLY A 39 -1.74 -7.50 6.60
CA GLY A 39 -0.57 -7.61 5.72
C GLY A 39 -0.89 -7.54 4.24
N ASP A 40 -2.06 -7.07 3.82
CA ASP A 40 -2.37 -6.83 2.40
C ASP A 40 -1.66 -5.58 1.85
N GLY A 41 -1.65 -5.42 0.52
CA GLY A 41 -1.03 -4.30 -0.18
C GLY A 41 0.20 -4.70 -1.00
N ILE A 42 0.81 -3.71 -1.63
CA ILE A 42 1.93 -3.87 -2.58
C ILE A 42 3.09 -4.65 -1.95
N ALA A 43 3.40 -4.41 -0.67
CA ALA A 43 4.47 -5.12 0.02
C ALA A 43 4.25 -6.65 0.04
N LYS A 44 3.01 -7.13 0.11
CA LYS A 44 2.68 -8.56 0.08
C LYS A 44 2.86 -9.15 -1.31
N GLU A 45 2.46 -8.42 -2.34
CA GLU A 45 2.64 -8.83 -3.73
C GLU A 45 4.12 -8.95 -4.08
N VAL A 46 4.95 -8.01 -3.61
CA VAL A 46 6.38 -7.95 -3.93
C VAL A 46 7.22 -8.88 -3.05
N PHE A 47 6.98 -8.90 -1.74
CA PHE A 47 7.86 -9.59 -0.78
C PHE A 47 7.25 -10.85 -0.17
N GLY A 48 5.98 -11.14 -0.46
CA GLY A 48 5.25 -12.26 0.12
C GLY A 48 4.72 -11.98 1.52
N LEU A 49 3.63 -12.68 1.87
CA LEU A 49 2.92 -12.50 3.15
C LEU A 49 3.81 -12.77 4.37
N GLU A 50 4.67 -13.79 4.31
CA GLU A 50 5.52 -14.16 5.46
C GLU A 50 6.47 -13.02 5.86
N ASN A 51 7.14 -12.40 4.88
CA ASN A 51 8.06 -11.30 5.12
C ASN A 51 7.32 -10.05 5.60
N VAL A 52 6.14 -9.78 5.04
CA VAL A 52 5.27 -8.68 5.49
C VAL A 52 4.83 -8.90 6.95
N GLN A 53 4.44 -10.11 7.33
CA GLN A 53 4.08 -10.41 8.72
C GLN A 53 5.26 -10.21 9.68
N LYS A 54 6.47 -10.61 9.29
CA LYS A 54 7.70 -10.31 10.07
C LYS A 54 7.88 -8.80 10.25
N LEU A 55 7.75 -8.01 9.17
CA LEU A 55 7.85 -6.55 9.21
C LEU A 55 6.78 -5.90 10.11
N ILE A 56 5.56 -6.44 10.11
CA ILE A 56 4.45 -5.98 10.95
C ILE A 56 4.75 -6.29 12.43
N ASN A 57 5.20 -7.50 12.73
CA ASN A 57 5.52 -7.90 14.10
C ASN A 57 6.67 -7.07 14.69
N LEU A 58 7.74 -6.85 13.93
CA LEU A 58 8.84 -5.97 14.36
C LEU A 58 8.37 -4.54 14.64
N ARG A 59 7.39 -4.02 13.87
CA ARG A 59 6.78 -2.73 14.16
C ARG A 59 5.99 -2.75 15.47
N LYS A 60 5.17 -3.78 15.69
CA LYS A 60 4.37 -3.96 16.92
C LYS A 60 5.24 -4.08 18.16
N GLU A 61 6.41 -4.70 18.04
CA GLU A 61 7.40 -4.86 19.11
C GLU A 61 8.33 -3.63 19.28
N HIS A 62 8.13 -2.56 18.52
CA HIS A 62 9.00 -1.37 18.51
C HIS A 62 10.47 -1.65 18.13
N ARG A 63 10.74 -2.75 17.43
CA ARG A 63 12.08 -3.17 16.98
C ARG A 63 12.43 -2.54 15.63
N PHE A 64 12.59 -1.22 15.63
CA PHE A 64 12.73 -0.43 14.40
C PHE A 64 14.04 -0.70 13.63
N GLU A 65 15.15 -0.94 14.33
CA GLU A 65 16.43 -1.24 13.67
C GLU A 65 16.38 -2.59 12.96
N GLU A 66 15.88 -3.62 13.62
CA GLU A 66 15.73 -4.95 13.01
C GLU A 66 14.75 -4.94 11.84
N ARG A 67 13.70 -4.12 11.93
CA ARG A 67 12.78 -3.90 10.82
C ARG A 67 13.46 -3.25 9.63
N LYS A 68 14.34 -2.26 9.88
CA LYS A 68 15.12 -1.58 8.84
C LYS A 68 16.11 -2.55 8.19
N ASP A 69 16.74 -3.42 8.97
CA ASP A 69 17.66 -4.42 8.43
C ASP A 69 16.93 -5.51 7.64
N LEU A 70 15.75 -5.93 8.09
CA LEU A 70 14.89 -6.81 7.31
C LEU A 70 14.49 -6.17 5.99
N TRP A 71 14.10 -4.89 5.97
CA TRP A 71 13.83 -4.16 4.73
C TRP A 71 15.03 -4.21 3.78
N LYS A 72 16.24 -3.84 4.24
CA LYS A 72 17.45 -3.88 3.43
C LYS A 72 17.71 -5.28 2.86
N SER A 73 17.55 -6.32 3.68
CA SER A 73 17.75 -7.71 3.25
C SER A 73 16.75 -8.10 2.15
N LEU A 74 15.48 -7.73 2.29
CA LEU A 74 14.46 -8.02 1.28
C LEU A 74 14.81 -7.38 -0.05
N TYR A 75 15.20 -6.11 -0.06
CA TYR A 75 15.62 -5.39 -1.27
C TYR A 75 16.90 -5.94 -1.91
N SER A 76 17.78 -6.57 -1.12
CA SER A 76 19.09 -7.02 -1.59
C SER A 76 19.07 -8.37 -2.32
N ASN A 77 17.98 -9.14 -2.21
CA ASN A 77 17.88 -10.46 -2.83
C ASN A 77 17.91 -10.39 -4.36
N ASP A 78 17.14 -9.47 -4.94
CA ASP A 78 17.11 -9.19 -6.39
C ASP A 78 16.61 -7.75 -6.64
N PRO A 79 17.50 -6.75 -6.53
CA PRO A 79 17.10 -5.34 -6.54
C PRO A 79 16.36 -4.91 -7.82
N GLU A 80 16.76 -5.45 -8.98
CA GLU A 80 16.17 -5.08 -10.27
C GLU A 80 14.77 -5.65 -10.41
N VAL A 81 14.57 -6.92 -10.07
CA VAL A 81 13.25 -7.56 -10.12
C VAL A 81 12.30 -6.93 -9.09
N ILE A 82 12.79 -6.65 -7.87
CA ILE A 82 11.98 -6.01 -6.83
C ILE A 82 11.55 -4.61 -7.26
N MET A 83 12.47 -3.81 -7.82
CA MET A 83 12.16 -2.47 -8.31
C MET A 83 11.14 -2.52 -9.44
N LYS A 84 11.25 -3.47 -10.37
CA LYS A 84 10.27 -3.68 -11.44
C LYS A 84 8.91 -4.06 -10.87
N ASN A 85 8.85 -5.07 -10.02
CA ASN A 85 7.59 -5.54 -9.42
C ASN A 85 6.89 -4.45 -8.60
N MET A 86 7.67 -3.64 -7.86
CA MET A 86 7.13 -2.48 -7.16
C MET A 86 6.54 -1.45 -8.11
N ARG A 87 7.24 -1.11 -9.20
CA ARG A 87 6.73 -0.14 -10.18
C ARG A 87 5.44 -0.64 -10.80
N ASP A 88 5.42 -1.88 -11.27
CA ASP A 88 4.26 -2.49 -11.92
C ASP A 88 3.05 -2.49 -10.96
N ALA A 89 3.24 -2.86 -9.69
CA ALA A 89 2.17 -2.87 -8.68
C ALA A 89 1.65 -1.46 -8.33
N ILE A 90 2.55 -0.47 -8.24
CA ILE A 90 2.18 0.94 -8.01
C ILE A 90 1.37 1.47 -9.19
N GLU A 91 1.85 1.28 -10.41
CA GLU A 91 1.19 1.72 -11.64
C GLU A 91 -0.21 1.10 -11.77
N ASN A 92 -0.33 -0.21 -11.53
CA ASN A 92 -1.61 -0.91 -11.54
C ASN A 92 -2.63 -0.30 -10.56
N GLN A 93 -2.24 -0.06 -9.30
CA GLN A 93 -3.18 0.52 -8.32
C GLN A 93 -3.58 1.95 -8.67
N TYR A 94 -2.66 2.77 -9.21
CA TYR A 94 -3.02 4.10 -9.70
C TYR A 94 -3.98 4.04 -10.89
N GLU A 95 -3.73 3.15 -11.85
CA GLU A 95 -4.63 2.97 -12.98
C GLU A 95 -6.05 2.60 -12.52
N GLU A 96 -6.17 1.70 -11.55
CA GLU A 96 -7.47 1.30 -11.00
C GLU A 96 -8.20 2.45 -10.29
N VAL A 97 -7.48 3.29 -9.54
CA VAL A 97 -8.06 4.48 -8.88
C VAL A 97 -8.69 5.43 -9.91
N PHE A 98 -8.09 5.62 -11.07
CA PHE A 98 -8.61 6.53 -12.11
C PHE A 98 -9.62 5.87 -13.08
N LYS A 99 -9.90 4.58 -12.92
CA LYS A 99 -10.91 3.83 -13.69
C LYS A 99 -12.28 3.76 -12.99
N ILE A 100 -12.38 4.18 -11.72
CA ILE A 100 -13.65 4.19 -10.95
C ILE A 100 -14.62 5.29 -11.42
#